data_AF-C5RD42-F1
#
_entry.id   AF-C5RD42-F1
#
_cell.length_a   1.000
_cell.length_b   1.000
_cell.length_c   1.000
_cell.angle_alpha   90.00
_cell.angle_beta   90.00
_cell.angle_gamma   90.00
#
_symmetry.space_group_name_H-M   'P 1'
#
loop_
_entity.id
_entity.type
_entity.pdbx_description
1 polymer ?
#
loop_
_entity_poly.entity_id
_entity_poly.type
_entity_poly.pdbx_seq_one_letter_code
_entity_poly.pdbx_strand_id
1 'polypeptide(L)'
;MNSDLLVSPTALMFAVILVIIALLINLREKIGLEKDMLIGVFRAVVQLVVVGYVLTYVIKINQYWLTLLMILIIIFNAAANARKRAHNMPYGFWISLFAISISTGVTLALLILTGVIKFIPSQMVPISGMIASNVMIAIGLAYRSMYENFNDQRQAVLEKLALGATAKQASIEIVRRAIRTSLSPTIDSAKTVGLVSLPGMMSGLIFAGVDPTKAIMYQIMVTFMLLASTSIGSVIACYLMYPQYYNKDLQLL
;
A
#
# COMPACT_ATOMS: atom_id res chain seq x y z
N MET A 1 -31.90 -11.60 -12.53
CA MET A 1 -31.96 -10.44 -11.62
C MET A 1 -32.39 -10.94 -10.24
N ASN A 2 -31.47 -11.56 -9.48
CA ASN A 2 -31.63 -11.86 -8.06
C ASN A 2 -30.35 -11.36 -7.39
N SER A 3 -30.38 -10.15 -6.85
CA SER A 3 -29.29 -9.56 -6.09
C SER A 3 -29.35 -10.04 -4.64
N ASP A 4 -29.19 -11.34 -4.42
CA ASP A 4 -29.16 -11.97 -3.08
C ASP A 4 -27.75 -11.92 -2.49
N LEU A 5 -27.16 -10.73 -2.40
CA LEU A 5 -26.12 -10.51 -1.39
C LEU A 5 -26.85 -10.31 -0.05
N LEU A 6 -27.08 -11.41 0.67
CA LEU A 6 -27.65 -11.45 2.01
C LEU A 6 -26.66 -10.87 3.05
N VAL A 7 -26.22 -9.63 2.86
CA VAL A 7 -25.47 -8.89 3.87
C VAL A 7 -26.50 -8.19 4.76
N SER A 8 -26.97 -8.90 5.78
CA SER A 8 -27.88 -8.36 6.79
C SER A 8 -27.09 -7.69 7.93
N PRO A 9 -27.70 -6.73 8.66
CA PRO A 9 -27.13 -6.22 9.92
C PRO A 9 -26.81 -7.34 10.93
N THR A 10 -27.57 -8.44 10.90
CA THR A 10 -27.31 -9.62 11.74
C THR A 10 -26.04 -10.37 11.32
N ALA A 11 -25.77 -10.52 10.03
CA ALA A 11 -24.52 -11.12 9.54
C ALA A 11 -23.29 -10.28 9.93
N LEU A 12 -23.42 -8.94 9.89
CA LEU A 12 -22.38 -8.03 10.38
C LEU A 12 -22.12 -8.21 11.89
N MET A 13 -23.17 -8.39 12.71
CA MET A 13 -23.00 -8.69 14.13
C MET A 13 -22.23 -10.00 14.36
N PHE A 14 -22.50 -11.05 13.59
CA PHE A 14 -21.73 -12.30 13.69
C PHE A 14 -20.26 -12.12 13.28
N ALA A 15 -19.97 -11.26 12.29
CA ALA A 15 -18.58 -10.94 11.94
C ALA A 15 -17.83 -10.22 13.08
N VAL A 16 -18.52 -9.40 13.88
CA VAL A 16 -17.94 -8.77 15.08
C VAL A 16 -17.52 -9.82 16.12
N ILE A 17 -18.24 -10.95 16.23
CA ILE A 17 -17.86 -12.04 17.14
C ILE A 17 -16.48 -12.63 16.76
N LEU A 18 -16.17 -12.74 15.47
CA LEU A 18 -14.84 -13.21 15.03
C LEU A 18 -13.72 -12.26 15.49
N VAL A 19 -13.98 -10.95 15.49
CA VAL A 19 -13.05 -9.94 16.02
C VAL A 19 -12.89 -10.10 17.53
N ILE A 20 -13.98 -10.36 18.26
CA ILE A 20 -13.94 -10.60 19.71
C ILE A 20 -13.11 -11.85 20.02
N ILE A 21 -13.27 -12.93 19.27
CA ILE A 21 -12.46 -14.15 19.43
C ILE A 21 -10.97 -13.84 19.23
N ALA A 22 -10.61 -13.09 18.19
CA ALA A 22 -9.23 -12.68 17.95
C ALA A 22 -8.66 -11.82 19.09
N LEU A 23 -9.48 -10.91 19.65
CA LEU A 23 -9.11 -10.10 20.83
C LEU A 23 -8.90 -10.97 22.07
N LEU A 24 -9.75 -11.97 22.31
CA LEU A 24 -9.60 -12.89 23.44
C LEU A 24 -8.32 -13.73 23.34
N ILE A 25 -7.97 -14.19 22.13
CA ILE A 25 -6.69 -14.88 21.91
C ILE A 25 -5.52 -13.94 22.20
N ASN A 26 -5.58 -12.70 21.72
CA ASN A 26 -4.54 -11.69 21.97
C ASN A 26 -4.32 -11.42 23.46
N LEU A 27 -5.43 -11.26 24.20
CA LEU A 27 -5.42 -11.06 25.66
C LEU A 27 -4.82 -12.27 26.40
N ARG A 28 -5.15 -13.50 25.96
CA ARG A 28 -4.63 -14.71 26.59
C ARG A 28 -3.14 -14.89 26.34
N GLU A 29 -2.70 -14.66 25.11
CA GLU A 29 -1.29 -14.79 24.71
C GLU A 29 -0.45 -13.54 25.05
N LYS A 30 -1.05 -12.50 25.63
CA LYS A 30 -0.40 -11.23 26.03
C LYS A 30 0.44 -10.62 24.91
N ILE A 31 -0.08 -10.65 23.68
CA ILE A 31 0.61 -10.15 22.48
C ILE A 31 0.70 -8.61 22.52
N GLY A 32 -0.15 -7.95 23.34
CA GLY A 32 -0.07 -6.52 23.62
C GLY A 32 -0.61 -5.63 22.50
N LEU A 33 -1.42 -6.18 21.59
CA LEU A 33 -2.02 -5.43 20.48
C LEU A 33 -3.50 -5.10 20.74
N GLU A 34 -4.02 -5.30 21.96
CA GLU A 34 -5.47 -5.24 22.18
C GLU A 34 -6.04 -3.84 21.93
N LYS A 35 -5.33 -2.81 22.43
CA LYS A 35 -5.70 -1.40 22.19
C LYS A 35 -5.61 -1.04 20.72
N ASP A 36 -4.54 -1.46 20.04
CA ASP A 36 -4.34 -1.18 18.61
C ASP A 36 -5.39 -1.88 17.74
N MET A 37 -5.79 -3.12 18.09
CA MET A 37 -6.85 -3.85 17.42
C MET A 37 -8.21 -3.17 17.63
N LEU A 38 -8.57 -2.81 18.87
CA LEU A 38 -9.85 -2.15 19.17
C LEU A 38 -9.97 -0.78 18.49
N ILE A 39 -8.94 0.06 18.62
CA ILE A 39 -8.88 1.37 17.96
C ILE A 39 -8.91 1.19 16.44
N GLY A 40 -8.18 0.20 15.92
CA GLY A 40 -8.13 -0.12 14.49
C GLY A 40 -9.49 -0.51 13.93
N VAL A 41 -10.21 -1.40 14.60
CA VAL A 41 -11.55 -1.86 14.18
C VAL A 41 -12.55 -0.72 14.22
N PHE A 42 -12.61 0.02 15.33
CA PHE A 42 -13.51 1.17 15.45
C PHE A 42 -13.23 2.21 14.37
N ARG A 43 -11.95 2.55 14.16
CA ARG A 43 -11.53 3.50 13.13
C ARG A 43 -11.90 2.99 11.73
N ALA A 44 -11.72 1.70 11.45
CA ALA A 44 -12.06 1.11 10.16
C ALA A 44 -13.57 1.21 9.87
N VAL A 45 -14.43 0.90 10.83
CA VAL A 45 -15.89 1.02 10.68
C VAL A 45 -16.27 2.47 10.37
N VAL A 46 -15.82 3.43 11.20
CA VAL A 46 -16.12 4.86 10.99
C VAL A 46 -15.58 5.34 9.64
N GLN A 47 -14.36 4.98 9.28
CA GLN A 47 -13.74 5.37 8.01
C GLN A 47 -14.49 4.81 6.81
N LEU A 48 -14.87 3.53 6.82
CA LEU A 48 -15.59 2.89 5.72
C LEU A 48 -16.98 3.52 5.52
N VAL A 49 -17.70 3.82 6.61
CA VAL A 49 -19.00 4.51 6.54
C VAL A 49 -18.84 5.90 5.93
N VAL A 50 -17.90 6.71 6.44
CA VAL A 50 -17.65 8.06 5.93
C VAL A 50 -17.23 8.03 4.46
N VAL A 51 -16.29 7.16 4.09
CA VAL A 51 -15.83 7.03 2.69
C VAL A 51 -16.96 6.56 1.78
N GLY A 52 -17.82 5.65 2.23
CA GLY A 52 -19.00 5.21 1.46
C GLY A 52 -19.95 6.36 1.14
N TYR A 53 -20.25 7.23 2.12
CA TYR A 53 -21.05 8.43 1.90
C TYR A 53 -20.36 9.41 0.95
N VAL A 54 -19.09 9.75 1.21
CA VAL A 54 -18.31 10.68 0.37
C VAL A 54 -18.26 10.19 -1.08
N LEU A 55 -17.96 8.91 -1.30
CA LEU A 55 -17.87 8.32 -2.63
C LEU A 55 -19.21 8.38 -3.37
N THR A 56 -20.34 8.17 -2.67
CA THR A 56 -21.68 8.31 -3.25
C THR A 56 -21.91 9.72 -3.81
N TYR A 57 -21.52 10.76 -3.08
CA TYR A 57 -21.65 12.14 -3.54
C TYR A 57 -20.70 12.47 -4.69
N VAL A 58 -19.43 12.05 -4.57
CA VAL A 58 -18.40 12.31 -5.59
C VAL A 58 -18.77 11.65 -6.93
N ILE A 59 -19.28 10.42 -6.90
CA ILE A 59 -19.76 9.71 -8.10
C ILE A 59 -20.96 10.42 -8.73
N LYS A 60 -21.92 10.89 -7.91
CA LYS A 60 -23.11 11.62 -8.41
C LYS A 60 -22.76 12.94 -9.08
N ILE A 61 -21.83 13.69 -8.50
CA ILE A 61 -21.43 15.01 -9.01
C ILE A 61 -20.58 14.86 -10.29
N ASN A 62 -19.79 13.80 -10.40
CA ASN A 62 -18.99 13.46 -11.58
C ASN A 62 -18.08 14.60 -12.09
N GLN A 63 -17.49 15.37 -11.17
CA GLN A 63 -16.59 16.47 -11.49
C GLN A 63 -15.11 16.03 -11.42
N TYR A 64 -14.32 16.46 -12.40
CA TYR A 64 -12.90 16.11 -12.50
C TYR A 64 -12.08 16.62 -11.32
N TRP A 65 -12.35 17.84 -10.86
CA TRP A 65 -11.64 18.45 -9.73
C TRP A 65 -11.86 17.68 -8.42
N LEU A 66 -13.07 17.22 -8.15
CA LEU A 66 -13.37 16.41 -6.96
C LEU A 66 -12.67 15.05 -7.00
N THR A 67 -12.60 14.44 -8.19
CA THR A 67 -11.87 13.18 -8.39
C THR A 67 -10.38 13.36 -8.09
N LEU A 68 -9.78 14.44 -8.61
CA LEU A 68 -8.38 14.76 -8.35
C LEU A 68 -8.12 15.03 -6.86
N LEU A 69 -9.01 15.79 -6.21
CA LEU A 69 -8.93 16.07 -4.78
C LEU A 69 -8.94 14.78 -3.94
N MET A 70 -9.82 13.83 -4.27
CA MET A 70 -9.88 12.52 -3.61
C MET A 70 -8.58 11.74 -3.78
N ILE A 71 -8.02 11.72 -4.99
CA ILE A 71 -6.73 11.06 -5.26
C ILE A 71 -5.62 11.69 -4.41
N LEU A 72 -5.57 13.03 -4.31
CA LEU A 72 -4.59 13.73 -3.49
C LEU A 72 -4.74 13.42 -2.00
N ILE A 73 -5.97 13.37 -1.48
CA ILE A 73 -6.25 12.99 -0.09
C ILE A 73 -5.77 11.56 0.19
N ILE A 74 -6.02 10.63 -0.73
CA ILE A 74 -5.55 9.24 -0.65
C ILE A 74 -4.02 9.20 -0.58
N ILE A 75 -3.34 9.85 -1.53
CA ILE A 75 -1.88 9.86 -1.60
C ILE A 75 -1.26 10.50 -0.35
N PHE A 76 -1.83 11.61 0.14
CA PHE A 76 -1.39 12.28 1.36
C PHE A 76 -1.51 11.36 2.58
N ASN A 77 -2.67 10.71 2.77
CA ASN A 77 -2.87 9.77 3.87
C ASN A 77 -1.97 8.54 3.75
N ALA A 78 -1.76 8.03 2.55
CA ALA A 78 -0.84 6.92 2.29
C ALA A 78 0.60 7.30 2.68
N ALA A 79 1.08 8.48 2.28
CA ALA A 79 2.39 8.98 2.65
C ALA A 79 2.54 9.22 4.17
N ALA A 80 1.51 9.77 4.81
CA ALA A 80 1.49 9.98 6.26
C ALA A 80 1.56 8.66 7.05
N ASN A 81 0.90 7.60 6.56
CA ASN A 81 0.98 6.28 7.19
C ASN A 81 2.31 5.58 6.88
N ALA A 82 2.86 5.70 5.67
CA ALA A 82 4.19 5.18 5.33
C ALA A 82 5.29 5.81 6.21
N ARG A 83 5.22 7.13 6.46
CA ARG A 83 6.15 7.87 7.35
C ARG A 83 6.26 7.23 8.73
N LYS A 84 5.18 6.70 9.30
CA LYS A 84 5.20 6.08 10.65
C LYS A 84 6.14 4.88 10.72
N ARG A 85 6.44 4.25 9.59
CA ARG A 85 7.37 3.11 9.47
C ARG A 85 8.80 3.54 9.13
N ALA A 86 9.06 4.84 8.98
CA ALA A 86 10.37 5.40 8.66
C ALA A 86 11.27 5.63 9.88
N HIS A 87 10.92 5.14 11.08
CA HIS A 87 11.73 5.22 12.30
C HIS A 87 12.33 6.62 12.57
N ASN A 88 11.53 7.67 12.43
CA ASN A 88 11.93 9.08 12.60
C ASN A 88 13.02 9.60 11.64
N MET A 89 13.29 8.90 10.53
CA MET A 89 14.20 9.38 9.50
C MET A 89 13.75 10.73 8.93
N PRO A 90 14.70 11.65 8.66
CA PRO A 90 14.37 12.95 8.12
C PRO A 90 13.73 12.80 6.74
N TYR A 91 12.80 13.69 6.42
CA TYR A 91 12.06 13.72 5.14
C TYR A 91 11.23 12.48 4.81
N GLY A 92 11.05 11.51 5.71
CA GLY A 92 10.30 10.28 5.41
C GLY A 92 8.88 10.51 4.88
N PHE A 93 8.22 11.60 5.28
CA PHE A 93 6.94 12.00 4.71
C PHE A 93 7.05 12.44 3.25
N TRP A 94 7.97 13.36 2.95
CA TRP A 94 8.14 13.92 1.61
C TRP A 94 8.65 12.89 0.61
N ILE A 95 9.57 12.02 1.04
CA ILE A 95 10.05 10.89 0.23
C ILE A 95 8.89 9.94 -0.07
N SER A 96 8.09 9.57 0.94
CA SER A 96 6.90 8.72 0.73
C SER A 96 5.89 9.37 -0.19
N LEU A 97 5.63 10.67 -0.01
CA LEU A 97 4.69 11.44 -0.81
C LEU A 97 5.11 11.44 -2.27
N PHE A 98 6.38 11.74 -2.55
CA PHE A 98 6.93 11.75 -3.90
C PHE A 98 6.90 10.37 -4.55
N ALA A 99 7.34 9.33 -3.84
CA ALA A 99 7.36 7.95 -4.34
C ALA A 99 5.94 7.44 -4.66
N ILE A 100 4.97 7.65 -3.76
CA ILE A 100 3.57 7.26 -3.97
C ILE A 100 2.94 8.07 -5.09
N SER A 101 3.23 9.38 -5.17
CA SER A 101 2.68 10.25 -6.22
C SER A 101 3.15 9.85 -7.61
N ILE A 102 4.46 9.61 -7.78
CA ILE A 102 5.02 9.17 -9.06
C ILE A 102 4.49 7.80 -9.44
N SER A 103 4.56 6.83 -8.52
CA SER A 103 4.09 5.48 -8.78
C SER A 103 2.60 5.46 -9.18
N THR A 104 1.75 6.09 -8.37
CA THR A 104 0.30 6.17 -8.64
C THR A 104 0.01 6.94 -9.93
N GLY A 105 0.68 8.08 -10.14
CA GLY A 105 0.49 8.93 -11.31
C GLY A 105 0.89 8.24 -12.61
N VAL A 106 2.08 7.61 -12.65
CA VAL A 106 2.57 6.87 -13.82
C VAL A 106 1.64 5.70 -14.15
N THR A 107 1.23 4.93 -13.14
CA THR A 107 0.32 3.79 -13.34
C THR A 107 -1.04 4.24 -13.85
N LEU A 108 -1.66 5.27 -13.24
CA LEU A 108 -2.94 5.80 -13.70
C LEU A 108 -2.85 6.40 -15.10
N ALA A 109 -1.79 7.16 -15.40
CA ALA A 109 -1.58 7.75 -16.71
C ALA A 109 -1.50 6.66 -17.79
N LEU A 110 -0.73 5.59 -17.56
CA LEU A 110 -0.64 4.46 -18.49
C LEU A 110 -2.01 3.82 -18.74
N LEU A 111 -2.80 3.61 -17.68
CA LEU A 111 -4.12 2.98 -17.77
C LEU A 111 -5.17 3.83 -18.48
N ILE A 112 -5.06 5.15 -18.38
CA ILE A 112 -5.91 6.09 -19.12
C ILE A 112 -5.49 6.11 -20.59
N LEU A 113 -4.18 6.15 -20.86
CA LEU A 113 -3.63 6.18 -22.23
C LEU A 113 -3.98 4.93 -23.02
N THR A 114 -4.01 3.76 -22.38
CA THR A 114 -4.43 2.50 -23.02
C THR A 114 -5.95 2.41 -23.21
N GLY A 115 -6.73 3.36 -22.69
CA GLY A 115 -8.18 3.40 -22.79
C GLY A 115 -8.90 2.35 -21.93
N VAL A 116 -8.17 1.62 -21.07
CA VAL A 116 -8.78 0.58 -20.22
C VAL A 116 -9.60 1.21 -19.09
N ILE A 117 -9.13 2.35 -18.56
CA ILE A 117 -9.82 3.11 -17.51
C ILE A 117 -10.25 4.46 -18.05
N LYS A 118 -11.51 4.81 -17.81
CA LYS A 118 -12.06 6.13 -18.07
C LYS A 118 -11.77 7.02 -16.88
N PHE A 119 -11.50 8.30 -17.15
CA PHE A 119 -11.30 9.29 -16.10
C PHE A 119 -12.64 9.70 -15.48
N ILE A 120 -13.27 8.77 -14.75
CA ILE A 120 -14.52 8.94 -14.01
C ILE A 120 -14.31 8.57 -12.54
N PRO A 121 -14.99 9.23 -11.59
CA PRO A 121 -14.72 9.05 -10.16
C PRO A 121 -14.91 7.60 -9.68
N SER A 122 -15.88 6.87 -10.25
CA SER A 122 -16.17 5.48 -9.90
C SER A 122 -15.03 4.50 -10.22
N GLN A 123 -14.14 4.84 -11.16
CA GLN A 123 -12.96 4.03 -11.51
C GLN A 123 -11.69 4.61 -10.88
N MET A 124 -11.50 5.93 -11.00
CA MET A 124 -10.27 6.61 -10.58
C MET A 124 -10.03 6.54 -9.07
N VAL A 125 -11.08 6.77 -8.26
CA VAL A 125 -10.93 6.82 -6.80
C VAL A 125 -10.60 5.45 -6.20
N PRO A 126 -11.33 4.35 -6.54
CA PRO A 126 -10.96 3.03 -6.03
C PRO A 126 -9.59 2.55 -6.53
N ILE A 127 -9.26 2.79 -7.80
CA ILE A 127 -7.99 2.31 -8.40
C ILE A 127 -6.79 3.06 -7.81
N SER A 128 -6.89 4.38 -7.68
CA SER A 128 -5.86 5.16 -6.97
C SER A 128 -5.70 4.73 -5.51
N GLY A 129 -6.80 4.45 -4.81
CA GLY A 129 -6.80 3.89 -3.46
C GLY A 129 -6.05 2.57 -3.35
N MET A 130 -6.33 1.63 -4.27
CA MET A 130 -5.64 0.34 -4.31
C MET A 130 -4.14 0.49 -4.60
N ILE A 131 -3.77 1.31 -5.60
CA ILE A 131 -2.36 1.54 -5.95
C ILE A 131 -1.62 2.18 -4.76
N ALA A 132 -2.12 3.32 -4.27
CA ALA A 132 -1.48 4.07 -3.19
C ALA A 132 -1.35 3.24 -1.90
N SER A 133 -2.37 2.43 -1.56
CA SER A 133 -2.32 1.54 -0.40
C SER A 133 -1.25 0.45 -0.54
N ASN A 134 -1.15 -0.21 -1.69
CA ASN A 134 -0.13 -1.23 -1.91
C ASN A 134 1.28 -0.64 -1.90
N VAL A 135 1.47 0.52 -2.54
CA VAL A 135 2.76 1.24 -2.53
C VAL A 135 3.13 1.68 -1.11
N MET A 136 2.18 2.19 -0.32
CA MET A 136 2.38 2.54 1.09
C MET A 136 2.88 1.35 1.92
N ILE A 137 2.25 0.17 1.75
CA ILE A 137 2.66 -1.04 2.48
C ILE A 137 4.08 -1.43 2.09
N ALA A 138 4.38 -1.45 0.79
CA ALA A 138 5.69 -1.79 0.26
C ALA A 138 6.78 -0.83 0.76
N ILE A 139 6.57 0.49 0.66
CA ILE A 139 7.48 1.51 1.19
C ILE A 139 7.68 1.33 2.70
N GLY A 140 6.60 1.06 3.44
CA GLY A 140 6.69 0.80 4.87
C GLY A 140 7.56 -0.40 5.24
N LEU A 141 7.49 -1.48 4.46
CA LEU A 141 8.35 -2.66 4.61
C LEU A 141 9.80 -2.36 4.21
N ALA A 142 9.99 -1.60 3.12
CA ALA A 142 11.31 -1.14 2.69
C ALA A 142 12.00 -0.32 3.78
N TYR A 143 11.31 0.68 4.36
CA TYR A 143 11.88 1.51 5.42
C TYR A 143 12.27 0.71 6.66
N ARG A 144 11.39 -0.20 7.11
CA ARG A 144 11.71 -1.10 8.22
C ARG A 144 12.94 -1.96 7.92
N SER A 145 12.97 -2.58 6.73
CA SER A 145 14.10 -3.40 6.29
C SER A 145 15.39 -2.59 6.18
N MET A 146 15.35 -1.37 5.64
CA MET A 146 16.52 -0.48 5.61
C MET A 146 17.00 -0.16 7.02
N TYR A 147 16.10 0.23 7.92
CA TYR A 147 16.46 0.57 9.29
C TYR A 147 17.13 -0.60 10.02
N GLU A 148 16.52 -1.79 9.96
CA GLU A 148 17.09 -3.01 10.56
C GLU A 148 18.46 -3.32 9.95
N ASN A 149 18.60 -3.31 8.61
CA ASN A 149 19.87 -3.67 7.97
C ASN A 149 20.98 -2.62 8.15
N PHE A 150 20.67 -1.32 8.22
CA PHE A 150 21.67 -0.28 8.52
C PHE A 150 22.16 -0.37 9.97
N ASN A 151 21.28 -0.76 10.90
CA ASN A 151 21.68 -1.01 12.29
C ASN A 151 22.52 -2.29 12.42
N ASP A 152 22.07 -3.39 11.82
CA ASP A 152 22.73 -4.68 11.92
C ASP A 152 24.09 -4.71 11.21
N GLN A 153 24.20 -4.04 10.06
CA GLN A 153 25.41 -4.02 9.24
C GLN A 153 26.23 -2.73 9.43
N ARG A 154 25.99 -1.98 10.52
CA ARG A 154 26.62 -0.68 10.79
C ARG A 154 28.15 -0.75 10.65
N GLN A 155 28.77 -1.75 11.26
CA GLN A 155 30.21 -1.96 11.24
C GLN A 155 30.74 -2.17 9.80
N ALA A 156 30.13 -3.08 9.04
CA ALA A 156 30.53 -3.36 7.66
C ALA A 156 30.38 -2.15 6.73
N VAL A 157 29.35 -1.32 6.96
CA VAL A 157 29.17 -0.06 6.22
C VAL A 157 30.30 0.92 6.53
N LEU A 158 30.67 1.09 7.81
CA LEU A 158 31.76 1.97 8.22
C LEU A 158 33.13 1.48 7.71
N GLU A 159 33.37 0.17 7.71
CA GLU A 159 34.59 -0.42 7.13
C GLU A 159 34.72 -0.11 5.64
N LYS A 160 33.64 -0.28 4.87
CA LYS A 160 33.62 0.09 3.44
C LYS A 160 33.94 1.58 3.27
N LEU A 161 33.34 2.45 4.07
CA LEU A 161 33.60 3.90 4.01
C LEU A 161 35.05 4.25 4.38
N ALA A 162 35.62 3.61 5.41
CA ALA A 162 37.01 3.79 5.83
C ALA A 162 38.02 3.38 4.74
N LEU A 163 37.65 2.39 3.91
CA LEU A 163 38.41 1.96 2.73
C LEU A 163 38.17 2.86 1.50
N GLY A 164 37.43 3.96 1.63
CA GLY A 164 37.18 4.93 0.57
C GLY A 164 35.96 4.64 -0.31
N ALA A 165 35.08 3.72 0.10
CA ALA A 165 33.84 3.49 -0.63
C ALA A 165 32.91 4.72 -0.52
N THR A 166 32.16 5.00 -1.59
CA THR A 166 31.07 5.98 -1.57
C THR A 166 29.87 5.49 -0.74
N ALA A 167 29.02 6.39 -0.25
CA ALA A 167 27.76 6.03 0.45
C ALA A 167 26.93 5.00 -0.33
N LYS A 168 26.86 5.16 -1.66
CA LYS A 168 26.16 4.23 -2.55
C LYS A 168 26.80 2.85 -2.52
N GLN A 169 28.13 2.74 -2.66
CA GLN A 169 28.83 1.45 -2.61
C GLN A 169 28.69 0.77 -1.24
N ALA A 170 28.73 1.55 -0.17
CA ALA A 170 28.57 1.03 1.18
C ALA A 170 27.13 0.53 1.45
N SER A 171 26.12 1.20 0.88
CA SER A 171 24.69 0.92 1.11
C SER A 171 24.01 -0.01 0.10
N ILE A 172 24.58 -0.25 -1.08
CA ILE A 172 23.80 -0.83 -2.21
C ILE A 172 23.21 -2.21 -1.90
N GLU A 173 23.89 -3.03 -1.12
CA GLU A 173 23.40 -4.35 -0.70
C GLU A 173 22.18 -4.23 0.22
N ILE A 174 22.23 -3.29 1.16
CA ILE A 174 21.11 -2.96 2.06
C ILE A 174 19.91 -2.46 1.25
N VAL A 175 20.14 -1.52 0.32
CA VAL A 175 19.09 -0.96 -0.55
C VAL A 175 18.43 -2.06 -1.39
N ARG A 176 19.23 -2.93 -2.03
CA ARG A 176 18.71 -4.06 -2.84
C ARG A 176 17.92 -5.05 -2.00
N ARG A 177 18.39 -5.35 -0.78
CA ARG A 177 17.69 -6.25 0.15
C ARG A 177 16.35 -5.65 0.57
N ALA A 178 16.31 -4.37 0.92
CA ALA A 178 15.08 -3.68 1.30
C ALA A 178 14.05 -3.65 0.16
N ILE A 179 14.49 -3.38 -1.07
CA ILE A 179 13.62 -3.45 -2.26
C ILE A 179 13.06 -4.87 -2.39
N ARG A 180 13.89 -5.91 -2.32
CA ARG A 180 13.42 -7.31 -2.40
C ARG A 180 12.41 -7.64 -1.31
N THR A 181 12.70 -7.31 -0.05
CA THR A 181 11.79 -7.51 1.08
C THR A 181 10.45 -6.82 0.87
N SER A 182 10.46 -5.59 0.35
CA SER A 182 9.22 -4.84 0.11
C SER A 182 8.33 -5.43 -0.99
N LEU A 183 8.94 -6.09 -1.99
CA LEU A 183 8.23 -6.64 -3.14
C LEU A 183 7.78 -8.08 -2.95
N SER A 184 8.38 -8.82 -2.01
CA SER A 184 8.03 -10.21 -1.73
C SER A 184 6.52 -10.42 -1.56
N PRO A 185 5.76 -9.65 -0.74
CA PRO A 185 4.33 -9.87 -0.58
C PRO A 185 3.53 -9.68 -1.88
N THR A 186 3.89 -8.68 -2.69
CA THR A 186 3.21 -8.43 -3.98
C THR A 186 3.50 -9.54 -4.98
N ILE A 187 4.73 -10.04 -5.03
CA ILE A 187 5.13 -11.16 -5.89
C ILE A 187 4.43 -12.45 -5.44
N ASP A 188 4.39 -12.72 -4.14
CA ASP A 188 3.79 -13.95 -3.60
C ASP A 188 2.26 -13.93 -3.73
N SER A 189 1.63 -12.76 -3.59
CA SER A 189 0.22 -12.58 -3.94
C SER A 189 -0.01 -12.85 -5.42
N ALA A 190 0.80 -12.30 -6.33
CA ALA A 190 0.65 -12.53 -7.76
C ALA A 190 0.80 -14.02 -8.17
N LYS A 191 1.65 -14.79 -7.49
CA LYS A 191 1.80 -16.24 -7.71
C LYS A 191 0.58 -17.06 -7.28
N THR A 192 -0.21 -16.55 -6.32
CA THR A 192 -1.31 -17.30 -5.70
C THR A 192 -2.69 -16.88 -6.22
N VAL A 193 -2.78 -15.73 -6.89
CA VAL A 193 -4.00 -15.24 -7.54
C VAL A 193 -4.48 -16.25 -8.58
N GLY A 194 -5.74 -16.68 -8.46
CA GLY A 194 -6.39 -17.62 -9.37
C GLY A 194 -6.20 -19.10 -9.02
N LEU A 195 -5.20 -19.46 -8.21
CA LEU A 195 -4.98 -20.84 -7.75
C LEU A 195 -5.46 -21.05 -6.31
N VAL A 196 -5.06 -20.17 -5.39
CA VAL A 196 -5.37 -20.29 -3.95
C VAL A 196 -6.40 -19.25 -3.52
N SER A 197 -6.37 -18.07 -4.14
CA SER A 197 -7.30 -17.00 -3.84
C SER A 197 -7.95 -16.46 -5.11
N LEU A 198 -9.28 -16.37 -5.11
CA LEU A 198 -10.03 -15.60 -6.08
C LEU A 198 -10.12 -14.16 -5.57
N PRO A 199 -9.57 -13.17 -6.29
CA PRO A 199 -9.60 -11.79 -5.83
C PRO A 199 -11.03 -11.26 -5.66
N GLY A 200 -11.28 -10.56 -4.55
CA GLY A 200 -12.63 -10.09 -4.22
C GLY A 200 -13.24 -9.16 -5.27
N MET A 201 -12.42 -8.35 -5.96
CA MET A 201 -12.89 -7.51 -7.07
C MET A 201 -13.35 -8.36 -8.26
N MET A 202 -12.62 -9.42 -8.61
CA MET A 202 -13.00 -10.34 -9.68
C MET A 202 -14.33 -11.04 -9.35
N SER A 203 -14.46 -11.61 -8.14
CA SER A 203 -15.71 -12.22 -7.69
C SER A 203 -16.86 -11.20 -7.65
N GLY A 204 -16.60 -9.96 -7.22
CA GLY A 204 -17.58 -8.88 -7.18
C GLY A 204 -18.12 -8.51 -8.57
N LEU A 205 -17.24 -8.43 -9.58
CA LEU A 205 -17.65 -8.18 -10.96
C LEU A 205 -18.50 -9.34 -11.50
N ILE A 206 -18.13 -10.58 -11.21
CA ILE A 206 -18.90 -11.77 -11.60
C ILE A 206 -20.28 -11.76 -10.94
N PHE A 207 -20.37 -11.46 -9.64
CA PHE A 207 -21.66 -11.32 -8.94
C PHE A 207 -22.52 -10.17 -9.46
N ALA A 208 -21.88 -9.11 -9.96
CA ALA A 208 -22.55 -8.00 -10.64
C ALA A 208 -23.02 -8.36 -12.07
N GLY A 209 -22.81 -9.59 -12.54
CA GLY A 209 -23.23 -10.07 -13.85
C GLY A 209 -22.27 -9.72 -14.99
N VAL A 210 -21.05 -9.27 -14.69
CA VAL A 210 -20.01 -9.07 -15.71
C VAL A 210 -19.52 -10.42 -16.20
N ASP A 211 -19.31 -10.53 -17.51
CA ASP A 211 -18.77 -11.73 -18.13
C ASP A 211 -17.45 -12.17 -17.43
N PRO A 212 -17.34 -13.45 -17.01
CA PRO A 212 -16.17 -13.94 -16.28
C PRO A 212 -14.85 -13.73 -17.03
N THR A 213 -14.83 -13.82 -18.36
CA THR A 213 -13.60 -13.61 -19.15
C THR A 213 -13.12 -12.16 -19.05
N LYS A 214 -14.04 -11.19 -19.08
CA LYS A 214 -13.73 -9.78 -18.85
C LYS A 214 -13.25 -9.54 -17.42
N ALA A 215 -13.90 -10.14 -16.42
CA ALA A 215 -13.48 -10.03 -15.02
C ALA A 215 -12.06 -10.55 -14.81
N ILE A 216 -11.68 -11.67 -15.45
CA ILE A 216 -10.32 -12.22 -15.43
C ILE A 216 -9.33 -11.26 -16.07
N MET A 217 -9.62 -10.73 -17.26
CA MET A 217 -8.73 -9.77 -17.94
C MET A 217 -8.48 -8.52 -17.10
N TYR A 218 -9.52 -7.98 -16.47
CA TYR A 218 -9.40 -6.87 -15.52
C TYR A 218 -8.52 -7.24 -14.34
N GLN A 219 -8.68 -8.43 -13.79
CA GLN A 219 -7.90 -8.87 -12.64
C GLN A 219 -6.42 -9.08 -12.97
N ILE A 220 -6.10 -9.66 -14.14
CA ILE A 220 -4.71 -9.79 -14.63
C ILE A 220 -4.07 -8.41 -14.74
N MET A 221 -4.79 -7.46 -15.36
CA MET A 221 -4.32 -6.08 -15.47
C MET A 221 -4.07 -5.47 -14.08
N VAL A 222 -5.00 -5.64 -13.13
CA VAL A 222 -4.84 -5.12 -11.77
C VAL A 222 -3.62 -5.70 -11.09
N THR A 223 -3.40 -7.00 -11.16
CA THR A 223 -2.23 -7.66 -10.58
C THR A 223 -0.93 -7.09 -11.15
N PHE A 224 -0.83 -6.90 -12.47
CA PHE A 224 0.36 -6.34 -13.11
C PHE A 224 0.57 -4.86 -12.78
N MET A 225 -0.50 -4.06 -12.73
CA MET A 225 -0.43 -2.67 -12.28
C MET A 225 0.10 -2.57 -10.85
N LEU A 226 -0.37 -3.44 -9.95
CA LEU A 226 0.04 -3.42 -8.55
C LEU A 226 1.50 -3.84 -8.42
N LEU A 227 1.95 -4.87 -9.13
CA LEU A 227 3.37 -5.24 -9.20
C LEU A 227 4.25 -4.11 -9.71
N ALA A 228 3.85 -3.44 -10.79
CA ALA A 228 4.62 -2.36 -11.39
C ALA A 228 4.68 -1.13 -10.45
N SER A 229 3.54 -0.71 -9.92
CA SER A 229 3.44 0.45 -9.03
C SER A 229 4.20 0.24 -7.72
N THR A 230 4.08 -0.92 -7.07
CA THR A 230 4.86 -1.20 -5.84
C THR A 230 6.34 -1.24 -6.13
N SER A 231 6.77 -1.83 -7.25
CA SER A 231 8.17 -1.83 -7.70
C SER A 231 8.72 -0.41 -7.87
N ILE A 232 8.04 0.43 -8.64
CA ILE A 232 8.44 1.83 -8.88
C ILE A 232 8.51 2.59 -7.55
N GLY A 233 7.47 2.50 -6.72
CA GLY A 233 7.40 3.21 -5.44
C GLY A 233 8.47 2.77 -4.45
N SER A 234 8.72 1.47 -4.31
CA SER A 234 9.77 0.93 -3.45
C SER A 234 11.16 1.36 -3.90
N VAL A 235 11.45 1.30 -5.21
CA VAL A 235 12.74 1.73 -5.77
C VAL A 235 12.97 3.22 -5.48
N ILE A 236 12.01 4.09 -5.82
CA ILE A 236 12.13 5.53 -5.57
C ILE A 236 12.32 5.80 -4.08
N ALA A 237 11.51 5.19 -3.22
CA ALA A 237 11.60 5.40 -1.78
C ALA A 237 12.95 4.96 -1.21
N CYS A 238 13.46 3.78 -1.56
CA CYS A 238 14.74 3.29 -1.08
C CYS A 238 15.91 4.15 -1.57
N TYR A 239 15.92 4.55 -2.85
CA TYR A 239 17.00 5.37 -3.42
C TYR A 239 17.01 6.80 -2.89
N LEU A 240 15.85 7.36 -2.51
CA LEU A 240 15.78 8.67 -1.87
C LEU A 240 16.02 8.62 -0.36
N MET A 241 15.76 7.47 0.28
CA MET A 241 15.91 7.31 1.73
C MET A 241 17.34 6.94 2.16
N TYR A 242 18.09 6.15 1.38
CA TYR A 242 19.42 5.70 1.82
C TYR A 242 20.41 6.84 2.16
N PRO A 243 20.42 8.01 1.46
CA PRO A 243 21.33 9.09 1.82
C PRO A 243 21.00 9.69 3.19
N GLN A 244 19.75 9.54 3.65
CA GLN A 244 19.29 10.08 4.93
C GLN A 244 19.85 9.33 6.15
N TYR A 245 20.51 8.19 5.94
CA TYR A 245 21.24 7.48 6.99
C TYR A 245 22.63 8.06 7.25
N TYR A 246 23.10 9.00 6.41
CA TYR A 246 24.42 9.60 6.51
C TYR A 246 24.33 11.09 6.86
N ASN A 247 25.28 11.58 7.64
CA ASN A 247 25.51 13.02 7.78
C ASN A 247 26.41 13.55 6.63
N LYS A 248 26.72 14.85 6.65
CA LYS A 248 27.56 15.51 5.62
C LYS A 248 28.97 14.92 5.51
N ASP A 249 29.48 14.35 6.60
CA ASP A 249 30.81 13.76 6.71
C ASP A 249 30.80 12.24 6.46
N LEU A 250 29.72 11.71 5.87
CA LEU A 250 29.52 10.28 5.60
C LEU A 250 29.51 9.38 6.84
N GLN A 251 29.22 9.92 8.01
CA GLN A 251 29.01 9.13 9.23
C GLN A 251 27.55 8.67 9.30
N LEU A 252 27.34 7.45 9.79
CA LEU A 252 25.99 6.93 10.01
C LEU A 252 25.33 7.63 11.20
N LEU A 253 24.09 8.09 11.01
CA LEU A 253 23.24 8.64 12.07
C LEU A 253 22.75 7.58 13.08
#